data_AF-A0AAV6CSU2-F1
#
_entry.id   AF-A0AAV6CSU2-F1
#
_cell.length_a   1.000
_cell.length_b   1.000
_cell.length_c   1.000
_cell.angle_alpha   90.00
_cell.angle_beta   90.00
_cell.angle_gamma   90.00
#
_symmetry.space_group_name_H-M   'P 1'
#
loop_
_entity.id
_entity.type
_entity.pdbx_description
1 polymer ?
#
loop_
_entity_poly.entity_id
_entity_poly.type
_entity_poly.pdbx_seq_one_letter_code
_entity_poly.pdbx_strand_id
1 'polypeptide(L)'
;MCRSTVLAGHAAALLLMVLCPPPASADPEAIARLFVERVRAGDVAGAKKLFGDPKLRTQPRGGDDAYFVYESGESRNLAFLVGRPFDIGPLSMRESRSEWFIIDGVLYAYVSVPLTFSPERYQPYLLPAQTAFGQKMPFSAFMNFVAAPETEMRDLPLRLRPGVEPGLLPPPGPRVAVPPPPAPPGGRPAMSSPEGFGLLGMSVARDPASVLLPSGEALTPEQLKRLLPRLRRSTLELHLVRHGRLASFAIDRFEFSEFVVTTPRGEASLRVKW
;
A
#
# COMPACT_ATOMS: atom_id res chain seq x y z
N MET A 1 -55.35 -29.93 24.94
CA MET A 1 -54.50 -29.84 23.74
C MET A 1 -54.15 -28.38 23.52
N CYS A 2 -52.91 -27.92 23.79
CA CYS A 2 -52.34 -26.63 23.34
C CYS A 2 -51.01 -26.35 24.07
N ARG A 3 -49.94 -27.08 23.77
CA ARG A 3 -48.57 -26.72 24.21
C ARG A 3 -47.45 -27.09 23.22
N SER A 4 -47.78 -27.52 22.00
CA SER A 4 -46.78 -28.09 21.06
C SER A 4 -46.38 -27.20 19.88
N THR A 5 -46.93 -25.99 19.77
CA THR A 5 -46.65 -25.09 18.63
C THR A 5 -45.52 -24.08 18.87
N VAL A 6 -45.17 -23.79 20.13
CA VAL A 6 -44.16 -22.76 20.44
C VAL A 6 -42.72 -23.29 20.33
N LEU A 7 -42.49 -24.57 20.66
CA LEU A 7 -41.16 -25.19 20.57
C LEU A 7 -40.73 -25.46 19.11
N ALA A 8 -41.68 -25.75 18.21
CA ALA A 8 -41.39 -25.96 16.79
C ALA A 8 -40.89 -24.67 16.09
N GLY A 9 -41.41 -23.50 16.47
CA GLY A 9 -40.99 -22.21 15.91
C GLY A 9 -39.55 -21.81 16.29
N HIS A 10 -39.12 -22.12 17.52
CA HIS A 10 -37.75 -21.81 17.97
C HIS A 10 -36.71 -22.77 17.36
N ALA A 11 -37.05 -24.05 17.21
CA ALA A 11 -36.19 -25.02 16.53
C ALA A 11 -36.07 -24.71 15.02
N ALA A 12 -37.17 -24.30 14.37
CA ALA A 12 -37.16 -23.88 12.96
C ALA A 12 -36.34 -22.60 12.74
N ALA A 13 -36.40 -21.61 13.64
CA ALA A 13 -35.58 -20.40 13.57
C ALA A 13 -34.09 -20.68 13.77
N LEU A 14 -33.73 -21.59 14.67
CA LEU A 14 -32.35 -22.06 14.85
C LEU A 14 -31.84 -22.86 13.64
N LEU A 15 -32.70 -23.65 13.00
CA LEU A 15 -32.36 -24.41 11.78
C LEU A 15 -32.25 -23.50 10.55
N LEU A 16 -33.07 -22.45 10.43
CA LEU A 16 -32.98 -21.44 9.37
C LEU A 16 -31.71 -20.58 9.48
N MET A 17 -31.23 -20.31 10.70
CA MET A 17 -29.95 -19.64 10.93
C MET A 17 -28.73 -20.50 10.55
N VAL A 18 -28.90 -21.84 10.46
CA VAL A 18 -27.87 -22.78 9.98
C VAL A 18 -27.91 -22.94 8.46
N LEU A 19 -29.04 -22.66 7.82
CA LEU A 19 -29.28 -22.80 6.37
C LEU A 19 -29.14 -21.50 5.57
N CYS A 20 -28.98 -20.36 6.22
CA CYS A 20 -28.67 -19.12 5.54
C CYS A 20 -27.22 -19.19 5.05
N PRO A 21 -26.95 -19.22 3.72
CA PRO A 21 -25.60 -19.06 3.23
C PRO A 21 -25.07 -17.74 3.81
N PRO A 22 -23.83 -17.73 4.31
CA PRO A 22 -23.29 -16.51 4.87
C PRO A 22 -23.34 -15.44 3.76
N PRO A 23 -23.61 -14.16 4.09
CA PRO A 23 -23.71 -13.11 3.08
C PRO A 23 -22.46 -13.12 2.20
N ALA A 24 -22.56 -12.70 0.93
CA ALA A 24 -21.43 -12.68 -0.02
C ALA A 24 -20.16 -11.97 0.50
N SER A 25 -20.28 -11.20 1.58
CA SER A 25 -19.21 -10.58 2.37
C SER A 25 -18.53 -11.50 3.41
N ALA A 26 -18.81 -12.80 3.36
CA ALA A 26 -18.20 -13.81 4.22
C ALA A 26 -17.05 -14.58 3.55
N ASP A 27 -16.84 -14.41 2.25
CA ASP A 27 -15.69 -14.94 1.53
C ASP A 27 -14.57 -13.88 1.49
N PRO A 28 -13.45 -14.11 2.17
CA PRO A 28 -12.34 -13.17 2.19
C PRO A 28 -11.68 -13.00 0.81
N GLU A 29 -11.72 -14.00 -0.08
CA GLU A 29 -11.20 -13.85 -1.45
C GLU A 29 -12.07 -12.90 -2.27
N ALA A 30 -13.39 -12.96 -2.11
CA ALA A 30 -14.31 -12.03 -2.73
C ALA A 30 -14.08 -10.59 -2.26
N ILE A 31 -13.87 -10.36 -0.96
CA ILE A 31 -13.54 -9.04 -0.40
C ILE A 31 -12.20 -8.54 -0.93
N ALA A 32 -11.18 -9.40 -0.95
CA ALA A 32 -9.86 -9.10 -1.49
C ALA A 32 -9.92 -8.67 -2.97
N ARG A 33 -10.62 -9.46 -3.80
CA ARG A 33 -10.82 -9.17 -5.22
C ARG A 33 -11.55 -7.85 -5.39
N LEU A 34 -12.65 -7.64 -4.67
CA LEU A 34 -13.44 -6.41 -4.75
C LEU A 34 -12.60 -5.18 -4.38
N PHE A 35 -11.77 -5.26 -3.34
CA PHE A 35 -10.88 -4.18 -2.95
C PHE A 35 -9.93 -3.80 -4.08
N VAL A 36 -9.24 -4.78 -4.65
CA VAL A 36 -8.26 -4.54 -5.71
C VAL A 36 -8.93 -4.04 -6.99
N GLU A 37 -10.13 -4.52 -7.31
CA GLU A 37 -10.94 -4.01 -8.42
C GLU A 37 -11.37 -2.55 -8.23
N ARG A 38 -11.75 -2.16 -7.00
CA ARG A 38 -12.10 -0.77 -6.66
C ARG A 38 -10.88 0.15 -6.79
N VAL A 39 -9.72 -0.28 -6.31
CA VAL A 39 -8.45 0.45 -6.50
C VAL A 39 -8.13 0.62 -7.99
N ARG A 40 -8.22 -0.47 -8.76
CA ARG A 40 -8.01 -0.44 -10.23
C ARG A 40 -8.95 0.52 -10.94
N ALA A 41 -10.22 0.59 -10.51
CA ALA A 41 -11.23 1.49 -11.05
C ALA A 41 -11.07 2.95 -10.59
N GLY A 42 -10.16 3.23 -9.64
CA GLY A 42 -10.02 4.55 -9.03
C GLY A 42 -11.12 4.89 -8.01
N ASP A 43 -11.95 3.91 -7.62
CA ASP A 43 -12.99 4.08 -6.60
C ASP A 43 -12.40 3.94 -5.19
N VAL A 44 -11.65 4.97 -4.79
CA VAL A 44 -11.02 5.04 -3.46
C VAL A 44 -12.07 5.02 -2.35
N ALA A 45 -13.19 5.71 -2.53
CA ALA A 45 -14.26 5.75 -1.53
C ALA A 45 -14.88 4.35 -1.31
N GLY A 46 -15.10 3.58 -2.38
CA GLY A 46 -15.56 2.21 -2.32
C GLY A 46 -14.52 1.26 -1.72
N ALA A 47 -13.24 1.40 -2.09
CA ALA A 47 -12.16 0.60 -1.51
C ALA A 47 -12.04 0.81 0.01
N LYS A 48 -12.14 2.07 0.47
CA LYS A 48 -12.07 2.41 1.90
C LYS A 48 -13.17 1.77 2.74
N LYS A 49 -14.37 1.57 2.19
CA LYS A 49 -15.49 0.91 2.88
C LYS A 49 -15.23 -0.56 3.20
N LEU A 50 -14.20 -1.16 2.60
CA LEU A 50 -13.81 -2.55 2.84
C LEU A 50 -12.80 -2.69 3.98
N PHE A 51 -12.24 -1.58 4.49
CA PHE A 51 -11.46 -1.61 5.72
C PHE A 51 -12.35 -1.84 6.94
N GLY A 52 -11.81 -2.54 7.93
CA GLY A 52 -12.48 -2.76 9.22
C GLY A 52 -12.65 -1.48 10.03
N ASP A 53 -13.33 -1.60 11.18
CA ASP A 53 -13.55 -0.49 12.10
C ASP A 53 -12.21 0.18 12.46
N PRO A 54 -12.05 1.49 12.19
CA PRO A 54 -10.89 2.29 12.60
C PRO A 54 -10.46 2.11 14.06
N LYS A 55 -11.41 1.84 14.97
CA LYS A 55 -11.13 1.64 16.40
C LYS A 55 -10.46 0.31 16.72
N LEU A 56 -10.60 -0.67 15.83
CA LEU A 56 -10.09 -2.03 16.01
C LEU A 56 -8.78 -2.28 15.25
N ARG A 57 -8.28 -1.30 14.49
CA ARG A 57 -7.06 -1.43 13.69
C ARG A 57 -6.13 -0.23 13.84
N THR A 58 -4.85 -0.43 13.54
CA THR A 58 -3.87 0.65 13.49
C THR A 58 -3.98 1.41 12.18
N GLN A 59 -4.52 2.63 12.23
CA GLN A 59 -4.59 3.52 11.08
C GLN A 59 -3.29 4.31 10.88
N PRO A 60 -2.93 4.65 9.63
CA PRO A 60 -1.85 5.58 9.36
C PRO A 60 -2.26 7.00 9.78
N ARG A 61 -1.28 7.88 9.94
CA ARG A 61 -1.56 9.30 10.21
C ARG A 61 -2.27 9.91 9.00
N GLY A 62 -3.47 10.44 9.22
CA GLY A 62 -4.33 10.93 8.14
C GLY A 62 -5.45 9.97 7.73
N GLY A 63 -5.58 8.81 8.41
CA GLY A 63 -6.62 7.82 8.12
C GLY A 63 -6.36 7.10 6.80
N ASP A 64 -7.34 6.32 6.33
CA ASP A 64 -7.15 5.42 5.18
C ASP A 64 -6.78 6.12 3.87
N ASP A 65 -7.11 7.41 3.74
CA ASP A 65 -6.71 8.21 2.58
C ASP A 65 -5.19 8.22 2.38
N ALA A 66 -4.43 8.10 3.47
CA ALA A 66 -2.97 8.02 3.42
C ALA A 66 -2.45 6.86 2.56
N TYR A 67 -3.22 5.78 2.42
CA TYR A 67 -2.83 4.65 1.58
C TYR A 67 -2.94 4.93 0.09
N PHE A 68 -3.68 5.95 -0.34
CA PHE A 68 -4.02 6.16 -1.76
C PHE A 68 -3.34 7.38 -2.39
N VAL A 69 -2.58 8.14 -1.59
CA VAL A 69 -1.90 9.36 -2.03
C VAL A 69 -0.42 9.30 -1.64
N TYR A 70 0.47 9.85 -2.47
CA TYR A 70 1.91 9.81 -2.24
C TYR A 70 2.35 10.76 -1.11
N GLU A 71 1.62 11.85 -0.96
CA GLU A 71 1.85 12.98 -0.06
C GLU A 71 1.76 12.57 1.42
N SER A 72 1.11 11.44 1.70
CA SER A 72 1.04 10.88 3.05
C SER A 72 2.39 10.39 3.56
N GLY A 73 3.29 10.00 2.65
CA GLY A 73 4.54 9.31 2.99
C GLY A 73 4.33 7.96 3.68
N GLU A 74 3.12 7.37 3.62
CA GLU A 74 2.85 6.03 4.17
C GLU A 74 3.52 4.98 3.29
N SER A 75 4.42 4.19 3.87
CA SER A 75 5.21 3.20 3.15
C SER A 75 4.37 2.12 2.49
N ARG A 76 3.23 1.75 3.10
CA ARG A 76 2.20 0.87 2.51
C ARG A 76 1.30 1.69 1.58
N ASN A 77 1.80 2.04 0.40
CA ASN A 77 1.10 2.94 -0.52
C ASN A 77 0.53 2.24 -1.76
N LEU A 78 -0.68 2.62 -2.16
CA LEU A 78 -1.41 2.13 -3.33
C LEU A 78 -1.53 3.17 -4.45
N ALA A 79 -1.01 4.40 -4.28
CA ALA A 79 -1.21 5.49 -5.23
C ALA A 79 -0.77 5.16 -6.67
N PHE A 80 0.24 4.29 -6.84
CA PHE A 80 0.67 3.83 -8.18
C PHE A 80 -0.32 2.85 -8.85
N LEU A 81 -1.31 2.31 -8.12
CA LEU A 81 -2.34 1.42 -8.65
C LEU A 81 -3.67 2.13 -8.94
N VAL A 82 -3.94 3.23 -8.25
CA VAL A 82 -5.25 3.92 -8.30
C VAL A 82 -5.59 4.34 -9.73
N GLY A 83 -6.69 3.81 -10.25
CA GLY A 83 -7.19 4.16 -11.59
C GLY A 83 -6.29 3.69 -12.75
N ARG A 84 -5.38 2.73 -12.52
CA ARG A 84 -4.43 2.24 -13.52
C ARG A 84 -4.75 0.82 -13.96
N PRO A 85 -4.52 0.46 -15.24
CA PRO A 85 -4.79 -0.87 -15.72
C PRO A 85 -3.71 -1.86 -15.23
N PHE A 86 -4.13 -2.94 -14.58
CA PHE A 86 -3.27 -4.08 -14.24
C PHE A 86 -4.12 -5.36 -14.15
N ASP A 87 -3.46 -6.51 -14.28
CA ASP A 87 -4.11 -7.81 -14.21
C ASP A 87 -4.03 -8.37 -12.79
N ILE A 88 -5.14 -8.99 -12.37
CA ILE A 88 -5.27 -9.67 -11.08
C ILE A 88 -5.19 -11.17 -11.36
N GLY A 89 -4.16 -11.82 -10.84
CA GLY A 89 -3.93 -13.25 -10.99
C GLY A 89 -4.87 -14.11 -10.14
N PRO A 90 -4.65 -15.44 -10.11
CA PRO A 90 -5.35 -16.32 -9.20
C PRO A 90 -5.00 -15.95 -7.75
N LEU A 91 -6.03 -15.78 -6.91
CA LEU A 91 -5.85 -15.54 -5.49
C LEU A 91 -5.47 -16.84 -4.79
N SER A 92 -4.73 -16.72 -3.70
CA SER A 92 -4.54 -17.82 -2.75
C SER A 92 -4.83 -17.34 -1.35
N MET A 93 -5.56 -18.15 -0.59
CA MET A 93 -5.97 -17.82 0.77
C MET A 93 -5.47 -18.84 1.78
N ARG A 94 -5.09 -18.34 2.95
CA ARG A 94 -4.97 -19.12 4.18
C ARG A 94 -5.84 -18.53 5.29
N GLU A 95 -6.61 -19.37 5.95
CA GLU A 95 -7.34 -18.97 7.16
C GLU A 95 -6.60 -19.38 8.44
N SER A 96 -6.82 -18.60 9.50
CA SER A 96 -6.42 -18.91 10.87
C SER A 96 -7.51 -18.47 11.84
N ARG A 97 -7.58 -19.09 13.01
CA ARG A 97 -8.59 -18.79 14.04
C ARG A 97 -7.91 -18.45 15.34
N SER A 98 -8.49 -17.53 16.11
CA SER A 98 -8.05 -17.32 17.50
C SER A 98 -8.36 -18.55 18.37
N GLU A 99 -7.55 -18.78 19.40
CA GLU A 99 -7.72 -19.92 20.32
C GLU A 99 -9.07 -19.87 21.05
N TRP A 100 -9.61 -18.67 21.30
CA TRP A 100 -10.88 -18.43 22.00
C TRP A 100 -12.12 -18.40 21.07
N PHE A 101 -12.06 -19.11 19.93
CA PHE A 101 -13.07 -19.00 18.86
C PHE A 101 -14.53 -19.30 19.26
N ILE A 102 -14.73 -20.03 20.36
CA ILE A 102 -16.04 -20.54 20.78
C ILE A 102 -16.91 -19.44 21.42
N ILE A 103 -16.32 -18.38 21.99
CA ILE A 103 -17.04 -17.34 22.75
C ILE A 103 -17.07 -16.01 21.99
N ASP A 104 -15.90 -15.48 21.62
CA ASP A 104 -15.70 -14.21 20.90
C ASP A 104 -14.65 -14.38 19.79
N GLY A 105 -14.89 -15.36 18.92
CA GLY A 105 -13.90 -15.80 17.96
C GLY A 105 -13.56 -14.79 16.88
N VAL A 106 -12.26 -14.58 16.68
CA VAL A 106 -11.72 -13.83 15.54
C VAL A 106 -11.24 -14.82 14.50
N LEU A 107 -11.73 -14.68 13.26
CA LEU A 107 -11.14 -15.33 12.10
C LEU A 107 -10.19 -14.35 11.41
N TYR A 108 -9.03 -14.88 11.03
CA TYR A 108 -8.05 -14.22 10.20
C TYR A 108 -8.03 -14.92 8.85
N ALA A 109 -8.03 -14.15 7.77
CA ALA A 109 -7.76 -14.65 6.44
C ALA A 109 -6.60 -13.85 5.84
N TYR A 110 -5.64 -14.56 5.28
CA TYR A 110 -4.48 -14.00 4.59
C TYR A 110 -4.65 -14.33 3.12
N VAL A 111 -4.91 -13.30 2.31
CA VAL A 111 -5.19 -13.46 0.87
C VAL A 111 -4.06 -12.82 0.09
N SER A 112 -3.33 -13.64 -0.66
CA SER A 112 -2.30 -13.18 -1.58
C SER A 112 -2.94 -12.87 -2.93
N VAL A 113 -2.73 -11.65 -3.42
CA VAL A 113 -3.26 -11.18 -4.70
C VAL A 113 -2.09 -10.89 -5.66
N PRO A 114 -1.78 -11.80 -6.60
CA PRO A 114 -0.77 -11.54 -7.61
C PRO A 114 -1.23 -10.43 -8.57
N LEU A 115 -0.40 -9.43 -8.77
CA LEU A 115 -0.62 -8.30 -9.67
C LEU A 115 0.39 -8.36 -10.82
N THR A 116 -0.08 -8.17 -12.05
CA THR A 116 0.79 -8.14 -13.25
C THR A 116 0.59 -6.86 -14.05
N PHE A 117 1.69 -6.32 -14.56
CA PHE A 117 1.76 -5.05 -15.28
C PHE A 117 2.32 -5.28 -16.68
N SER A 118 1.56 -4.87 -17.70
CA SER A 118 1.92 -5.04 -19.11
C SER A 118 2.55 -3.77 -19.68
N PRO A 119 3.69 -3.87 -20.41
CA PRO A 119 4.32 -2.71 -21.03
C PRO A 119 3.42 -2.01 -22.07
N GLU A 120 2.44 -2.72 -22.64
CA GLU A 120 1.50 -2.16 -23.63
C GLU A 120 0.40 -1.29 -23.00
N ARG A 121 0.09 -1.50 -21.71
CA ARG A 121 -1.01 -0.80 -21.01
C ARG A 121 -0.49 0.12 -19.93
N TYR A 122 0.26 -0.44 -18.98
CA TYR A 122 0.77 0.27 -17.83
C TYR A 122 1.84 -0.53 -17.13
N GLN A 123 2.99 0.12 -16.92
CA GLN A 123 4.11 -0.44 -16.20
C GLN A 123 4.76 0.63 -15.32
N PRO A 124 4.58 0.58 -13.99
CA PRO A 124 5.13 1.58 -13.09
C PRO A 124 6.65 1.67 -13.17
N TYR A 125 7.19 2.89 -13.15
CA TYR A 125 8.63 3.14 -13.05
C TYR A 125 9.07 3.01 -11.61
N LEU A 126 10.16 2.29 -11.35
CA LEU A 126 10.80 2.27 -10.03
C LEU A 126 11.91 3.31 -9.98
N LEU A 127 11.70 4.36 -9.19
CA LEU A 127 12.70 5.42 -9.01
C LEU A 127 13.74 5.06 -7.93
N PRO A 128 15.00 5.50 -8.06
CA PRO A 128 15.94 5.52 -6.94
C PRO A 128 15.43 6.41 -5.80
N ALA A 129 15.69 6.06 -4.53
CA ALA A 129 15.06 6.76 -3.40
C ALA A 129 15.43 8.25 -3.38
N GLN A 130 16.69 8.61 -3.65
CA GLN A 130 17.10 10.03 -3.73
C GLN A 130 16.18 10.84 -4.65
N THR A 131 15.98 10.36 -5.88
CA THR A 131 15.14 11.05 -6.87
C THR A 131 13.66 11.02 -6.51
N ALA A 132 13.16 9.90 -5.97
CA ALA A 132 11.76 9.74 -5.57
C ALA A 132 11.33 10.68 -4.43
N PHE A 133 12.31 11.17 -3.66
CA PHE A 133 12.14 12.08 -2.53
C PHE A 133 12.70 13.48 -2.81
N GLY A 134 12.91 13.83 -4.08
CA GLY A 134 13.22 15.19 -4.52
C GLY A 134 14.68 15.61 -4.39
N GLN A 135 15.61 14.67 -4.23
CA GLN A 135 17.05 14.95 -4.20
C GLN A 135 17.71 14.63 -5.55
N LYS A 136 18.54 15.57 -6.02
CA LYS A 136 19.36 15.36 -7.23
C LYS A 136 20.37 14.25 -6.98
N MET A 137 20.64 13.43 -8.00
CA MET A 137 21.66 12.38 -7.92
C MET A 137 22.64 12.44 -9.10
N PRO A 138 23.90 12.03 -8.92
CA PRO A 138 24.85 11.92 -10.03
C PRO A 138 24.51 10.71 -10.93
N PHE A 139 24.83 10.82 -12.22
CA PHE A 139 24.57 9.78 -13.22
C PHE A 139 25.22 8.43 -12.86
N SER A 140 26.40 8.43 -12.25
CA SER A 140 27.06 7.19 -11.80
C SER A 140 26.25 6.45 -10.73
N ALA A 141 25.71 7.16 -9.73
CA ALA A 141 24.85 6.57 -8.72
C ALA A 141 23.53 6.07 -9.32
N PHE A 142 22.99 6.81 -10.29
CA PHE A 142 21.79 6.39 -11.02
C PHE A 142 22.02 5.07 -11.78
N MET A 143 23.14 4.95 -12.50
CA MET A 143 23.47 3.73 -13.23
C MET A 143 23.74 2.54 -12.31
N ASN A 144 24.31 2.77 -11.12
CA ASN A 144 24.45 1.72 -10.10
C ASN A 144 23.08 1.21 -9.63
N PHE A 145 22.13 2.12 -9.40
CA PHE A 145 20.74 1.75 -9.08
C PHE A 145 20.08 0.98 -10.23
N VAL A 146 20.20 1.44 -11.48
CA VAL A 146 19.63 0.75 -12.65
C VAL A 146 20.19 -0.67 -12.79
N ALA A 147 21.47 -0.86 -12.46
CA ALA A 147 22.14 -2.15 -12.56
C ALA A 147 21.78 -3.13 -11.43
N ALA A 148 21.40 -2.62 -10.25
CA ALA A 148 21.12 -3.41 -9.04
C ALA A 148 20.05 -2.76 -8.15
N PRO A 149 18.79 -2.64 -8.62
CA PRO A 149 17.72 -1.96 -7.87
C PRO A 149 17.36 -2.65 -6.55
N GLU A 150 17.66 -3.95 -6.42
CA GLU A 150 17.49 -4.77 -5.22
C GLU A 150 18.29 -4.29 -4.00
N THR A 151 19.31 -3.45 -4.22
CA THR A 151 20.12 -2.88 -3.13
C THR A 151 19.41 -1.79 -2.35
N GLU A 152 18.30 -1.26 -2.87
CA GLU A 152 17.57 -0.14 -2.29
C GLU A 152 16.10 -0.53 -2.05
N MET A 153 15.79 -1.16 -0.91
CA MET A 153 14.44 -1.72 -0.63
C MET A 153 13.53 -0.83 0.21
N ARG A 154 14.02 0.34 0.67
CA ARG A 154 13.23 1.24 1.50
C ARG A 154 12.11 1.89 0.68
N ASP A 155 10.92 1.96 1.28
CA ASP A 155 9.76 2.71 0.81
C ASP A 155 9.40 2.42 -0.67
N LEU A 156 9.54 1.15 -1.11
CA LEU A 156 9.34 0.77 -2.50
C LEU A 156 7.99 1.23 -3.09
N PRO A 157 6.84 1.06 -2.40
CA PRO A 157 5.56 1.52 -2.96
C PRO A 157 5.53 3.04 -3.19
N LEU A 158 6.20 3.82 -2.35
CA LEU A 158 6.36 5.27 -2.50
C LEU A 158 7.37 5.68 -3.56
N ARG A 159 8.05 4.74 -4.22
CA ARG A 159 9.02 5.00 -5.30
C ARG A 159 8.55 4.51 -6.65
N LEU A 160 7.53 3.66 -6.66
CA LEU A 160 6.81 3.30 -7.87
C LEU A 160 6.02 4.52 -8.33
N ARG A 161 6.12 4.86 -9.62
CA ARG A 161 5.44 6.00 -10.20
C ARG A 161 4.76 5.63 -11.51
N PRO A 162 3.60 6.22 -11.82
CA PRO A 162 2.96 6.04 -13.11
C PRO A 162 3.70 6.73 -14.26
N GLY A 163 4.53 7.73 -13.94
CA GLY A 163 5.32 8.53 -14.88
C GLY A 163 6.54 9.14 -14.20
N VAL A 164 7.33 9.89 -14.96
CA VAL A 164 8.57 10.55 -14.46
C VAL A 164 8.60 12.04 -14.73
N GLU A 165 7.51 12.57 -15.30
CA GLU A 165 7.34 13.97 -15.61
C GLU A 165 7.22 14.81 -14.33
N PRO A 166 7.76 16.04 -14.32
CA PRO A 166 7.51 16.99 -13.25
C PRO A 166 6.02 17.36 -13.13
N GLY A 167 5.57 17.71 -11.93
CA GLY A 167 4.19 18.13 -11.65
C GLY A 167 3.19 16.97 -11.52
N LEU A 168 3.67 15.72 -11.46
CA LEU A 168 2.82 14.56 -11.20
C LEU A 168 2.35 14.53 -9.74
N LEU A 169 3.14 15.09 -8.82
CA LEU A 169 2.79 15.26 -7.42
C LEU A 169 2.61 16.76 -7.11
N PRO A 170 1.61 17.13 -6.30
CA PRO A 170 1.46 18.51 -5.90
C PRO A 170 2.69 18.95 -5.09
N PRO A 171 3.06 20.24 -5.18
CA PRO A 171 4.14 20.78 -4.37
C PRO A 171 3.84 20.52 -2.89
N PRO A 172 4.87 20.30 -2.04
CA PRO A 172 4.65 20.08 -0.63
C PRO A 172 3.85 21.26 -0.08
N GLY A 173 2.67 20.98 0.46
CA GLY A 173 1.85 22.01 1.11
C GLY A 173 2.67 22.71 2.20
N PRO A 174 2.37 23.99 2.50
CA PRO A 174 3.05 24.69 3.58
C PRO A 174 2.93 23.84 4.84
N ARG A 175 4.06 23.37 5.36
CA ARG A 175 4.11 22.78 6.70
C ARG A 175 3.62 23.88 7.62
N VAL A 176 2.42 23.74 8.19
CA VAL A 176 2.02 24.56 9.33
C VAL A 176 3.08 24.28 10.38
N ALA A 177 4.01 25.21 10.54
CA ALA A 177 5.01 25.13 11.59
C ALA A 177 4.23 25.09 12.89
N VAL A 178 4.11 23.91 13.49
CA VAL A 178 3.69 23.81 14.88
C VAL A 178 4.73 24.65 15.62
N PRO A 179 4.32 25.73 16.32
CA PRO A 179 5.26 26.57 17.04
C PRO A 179 6.11 25.67 17.93
N PRO A 180 7.44 25.84 17.96
CA PRO A 180 8.26 25.08 18.88
C PRO A 180 7.70 25.29 20.30
N PRO A 181 7.57 24.22 21.12
CA PRO A 181 7.19 24.39 22.51
C PRO A 181 8.15 25.41 23.15
N PRO A 182 7.65 26.30 24.03
CA PRO A 182 8.47 27.34 24.62
C PRO A 182 9.71 26.71 25.28
N ALA A 183 10.88 27.19 24.88
CA ALA A 183 12.15 26.68 25.38
C ALA A 183 12.23 26.91 26.90
N PRO A 184 12.65 25.91 27.70
CA PRO A 184 12.94 26.14 29.10
C PRO A 184 14.09 27.16 29.22
N PRO A 185 14.03 28.08 30.20
CA PRO A 185 15.05 29.12 30.35
C PRO A 185 16.41 28.47 30.68
N GLY A 186 17.36 28.59 29.76
CA GLY A 186 18.76 28.18 29.96
C GLY A 186 19.36 27.17 28.98
N GLY A 187 18.64 26.71 27.94
CA GLY A 187 19.18 25.78 26.94
C GLY A 187 19.96 26.47 25.82
N ARG A 188 21.17 25.97 25.51
CA ARG A 188 22.00 26.39 24.35
C ARG A 188 21.18 26.39 23.05
N PRO A 189 21.48 27.28 22.07
CA PRO A 189 20.78 27.29 20.79
C PRO A 189 20.92 25.91 20.15
N ALA A 190 19.77 25.28 19.86
CA ALA A 190 19.72 24.06 19.08
C ALA A 190 20.34 24.37 17.71
N MET A 191 21.51 23.80 17.44
CA MET A 191 22.05 23.75 16.07
C MET A 191 20.94 23.21 15.18
N SER A 192 20.57 24.00 14.16
CA SER A 192 19.80 23.54 13.03
C SER A 192 20.47 22.29 12.49
N SER A 193 19.89 21.12 12.77
CA SER A 193 20.40 19.88 12.22
C SER A 193 20.36 20.00 10.69
N PRO A 194 21.42 19.56 9.99
CA PRO A 194 21.41 19.52 8.54
C PRO A 194 20.20 18.69 8.08
N GLU A 195 19.61 19.07 6.96
CA GLU A 195 18.48 18.42 6.30
C GLU A 195 18.82 16.96 5.96
N GLY A 196 18.80 16.12 7.00
CA GLY A 196 19.19 14.73 7.01
C GLY A 196 17.95 13.88 7.06
N PHE A 197 17.92 12.90 6.17
CA PHE A 197 16.94 11.83 6.15
C PHE A 197 16.73 11.26 7.57
N GLY A 198 15.50 11.35 8.09
CA GLY A 198 15.06 10.60 9.26
C GLY A 198 15.46 11.19 10.62
N LEU A 199 14.53 11.90 11.24
CA LEU A 199 14.40 11.90 12.71
C LEU A 199 12.95 11.78 13.19
N LEU A 200 11.95 11.91 12.30
CA LEU A 200 10.54 11.57 12.56
C LEU A 200 9.84 11.02 11.30
N GLY A 201 10.04 9.72 11.03
CA GLY A 201 8.94 8.81 10.70
C GLY A 201 8.39 8.63 9.29
N MET A 202 8.51 9.54 8.30
CA MET A 202 7.91 9.31 6.95
C MET A 202 8.70 9.97 5.81
N SER A 203 9.11 9.19 4.80
CA SER A 203 9.70 9.71 3.55
C SER A 203 8.58 10.22 2.64
N VAL A 204 8.32 11.53 2.62
CA VAL A 204 7.27 12.09 1.75
C VAL A 204 7.74 12.08 0.30
N ALA A 205 7.03 11.34 -0.54
CA ALA A 205 7.26 11.29 -1.98
C ALA A 205 7.14 12.70 -2.60
N ARG A 206 8.07 13.01 -3.51
CA ARG A 206 8.12 14.27 -4.25
C ARG A 206 8.24 14.00 -5.74
N ASP A 207 8.06 15.05 -6.53
CA ASP A 207 8.36 14.99 -7.94
C ASP A 207 9.79 14.48 -8.18
N PRO A 208 10.01 13.68 -9.24
CA PRO A 208 11.32 13.11 -9.53
C PRO A 208 12.36 14.22 -9.71
N ALA A 209 13.39 14.21 -8.87
CA ALA A 209 14.50 15.14 -9.02
C ALA A 209 15.46 14.73 -10.15
N SER A 210 16.18 15.72 -10.69
CA SER A 210 17.07 15.54 -11.83
C SER A 210 18.25 14.63 -11.53
N VAL A 211 18.57 13.76 -12.50
CA VAL A 211 19.83 13.02 -12.56
C VAL A 211 20.84 13.86 -13.36
N LEU A 212 21.99 14.16 -12.76
CA LEU A 212 23.00 15.03 -13.37
C LEU A 212 24.06 14.20 -14.12
N LEU A 213 24.25 14.50 -15.39
CA LEU A 213 25.34 14.00 -16.22
C LEU A 213 26.69 14.58 -15.76
N PRO A 214 27.83 13.96 -16.13
CA PRO A 214 29.15 14.52 -15.87
C PRO A 214 29.36 15.93 -16.45
N SER A 215 28.63 16.28 -17.50
CA SER A 215 28.61 17.63 -18.10
C SER A 215 27.90 18.69 -17.23
N GLY A 216 27.17 18.28 -16.19
CA GLY A 216 26.31 19.14 -15.37
C GLY A 216 24.88 19.27 -15.88
N GLU A 217 24.59 18.76 -17.08
CA GLU A 217 23.23 18.74 -17.64
C GLU A 217 22.35 17.68 -16.97
N ALA A 218 21.04 17.92 -16.92
CA ALA A 218 20.08 16.95 -16.40
C ALA A 218 19.64 15.96 -17.50
N LEU A 219 19.46 14.69 -17.14
CA LEU A 219 18.78 13.73 -18.01
C LEU A 219 17.35 14.20 -18.31
N THR A 220 16.94 14.05 -19.58
CA THR A 220 15.57 14.30 -19.98
C THR A 220 14.62 13.21 -19.47
N PRO A 221 13.31 13.49 -19.31
CA PRO A 221 12.32 12.47 -18.95
C PRO A 221 12.38 11.24 -19.87
N GLU A 222 12.65 11.45 -21.16
CA GLU A 222 12.67 10.38 -22.15
C GLU A 222 13.90 9.48 -22.02
N GLN A 223 15.03 10.05 -21.61
CA GLN A 223 16.22 9.27 -21.24
C GLN A 223 15.97 8.48 -19.95
N LEU A 224 15.34 9.09 -18.94
CA LEU A 224 15.00 8.42 -17.69
C LEU A 224 14.06 7.23 -17.93
N LYS A 225 12.98 7.40 -18.70
CA LYS A 225 12.01 6.34 -19.02
C LYS A 225 12.63 5.12 -19.71
N ARG A 226 13.72 5.31 -20.46
CA ARG A 226 14.43 4.22 -21.15
C ARG A 226 15.34 3.43 -20.21
N LEU A 227 15.89 4.08 -19.19
CA LEU A 227 16.89 3.49 -18.30
C LEU A 227 16.28 2.92 -17.02
N LEU A 228 15.19 3.52 -16.53
CA LEU A 228 14.59 3.15 -15.25
C LEU A 228 14.02 1.72 -15.27
N PRO A 229 14.23 0.94 -14.20
CA PRO A 229 13.54 -0.31 -14.00
C PRO A 229 12.03 -0.13 -13.97
N ARG A 230 11.30 -1.12 -14.47
CA ARG A 230 9.84 -1.08 -14.52
C ARG A 230 9.22 -2.29 -13.84
N LEU A 231 8.19 -2.07 -13.03
CA LEU A 231 7.51 -3.13 -12.29
C LEU A 231 6.74 -4.04 -13.24
N ARG A 232 7.03 -5.34 -13.22
CA ARG A 232 6.36 -6.37 -14.03
C ARG A 232 5.32 -7.13 -13.23
N ARG A 233 5.64 -7.48 -11.98
CA ARG A 233 4.74 -8.19 -11.07
C ARG A 233 5.00 -7.79 -9.62
N SER A 234 3.96 -7.87 -8.81
CA SER A 234 4.06 -7.81 -7.36
C SER A 234 2.96 -8.66 -6.74
N THR A 235 3.05 -8.99 -5.47
CA THR A 235 1.96 -9.63 -4.75
C THR A 235 1.47 -8.67 -3.67
N LEU A 236 0.17 -8.43 -3.64
CA LEU A 236 -0.48 -7.68 -2.56
C LEU A 236 -1.02 -8.68 -1.54
N GLU A 237 -0.46 -8.67 -0.35
CA GLU A 237 -0.90 -9.49 0.78
C GLU A 237 -1.98 -8.71 1.54
N LEU A 238 -3.19 -9.23 1.57
CA LEU A 238 -4.31 -8.66 2.32
C LEU A 238 -4.55 -9.48 3.57
N HIS A 239 -4.59 -8.80 4.71
CA HIS A 239 -4.92 -9.38 5.99
C HIS A 239 -6.35 -8.97 6.32
N LEU A 240 -7.26 -9.95 6.32
CA LEU A 240 -8.66 -9.76 6.61
C LEU A 240 -9.01 -10.34 7.96
N VAL A 241 -9.91 -9.66 8.66
CA VAL A 241 -10.37 -10.03 9.99
C VAL A 241 -11.89 -10.08 10.00
N ARG A 242 -12.43 -11.05 10.74
CA ARG A 242 -13.85 -11.16 11.06
C ARG A 242 -14.03 -11.36 12.55
N HIS A 243 -14.72 -10.42 13.20
CA HIS A 243 -15.03 -10.48 14.62
C HIS A 243 -16.41 -11.12 14.85
N GLY A 244 -16.43 -12.34 15.38
CA GLY A 244 -17.66 -13.09 15.59
C GLY A 244 -18.17 -13.80 14.33
N ARG A 245 -19.27 -14.54 14.49
CA ARG A 245 -19.80 -15.44 13.43
C ARG A 245 -20.72 -14.75 12.42
N LEU A 246 -21.34 -13.63 12.80
CA LEU A 246 -22.31 -12.92 11.98
C LEU A 246 -21.73 -11.68 11.29
N ALA A 247 -20.50 -11.29 11.63
CA ALA A 247 -19.81 -10.19 10.98
C ALA A 247 -19.27 -10.61 9.60
N SER A 248 -19.03 -9.63 8.73
CA SER A 248 -18.34 -9.83 7.45
C SER A 248 -16.83 -9.74 7.64
N PHE A 249 -16.06 -10.31 6.70
CA PHE A 249 -14.63 -10.03 6.66
C PHE A 249 -14.40 -8.57 6.25
N ALA A 250 -13.41 -7.95 6.86
CA ALA A 250 -12.94 -6.62 6.51
C ALA A 250 -11.41 -6.61 6.46
N ILE A 251 -10.84 -5.71 5.66
CA ILE A 251 -9.40 -5.55 5.55
C ILE A 251 -8.89 -4.86 6.82
N ASP A 252 -7.97 -5.51 7.52
CA ASP A 252 -7.29 -4.96 8.68
C ASP A 252 -6.03 -4.20 8.25
N ARG A 253 -5.19 -4.85 7.43
CA ARG A 253 -3.98 -4.26 6.83
C ARG A 253 -3.65 -4.91 5.49
N PHE A 254 -2.72 -4.29 4.77
CA PHE A 254 -2.14 -4.86 3.57
C PHE A 254 -0.65 -4.54 3.48
N GLU A 255 0.06 -5.38 2.77
CA GLU A 255 1.50 -5.28 2.54
C GLU A 255 1.82 -5.75 1.12
N PHE A 256 2.91 -5.27 0.54
CA PHE A 256 3.38 -5.79 -0.74
C PHE A 256 4.51 -6.78 -0.53
N SER A 257 4.36 -7.98 -1.07
CA SER A 257 5.43 -8.97 -1.15
C SER A 257 5.94 -9.06 -2.60
N GLU A 258 7.21 -9.47 -2.73
CA GLU A 258 7.86 -9.86 -3.99
C GLU A 258 7.60 -8.95 -5.20
N PHE A 259 8.32 -7.82 -5.29
CA PHE A 259 8.31 -7.02 -6.52
C PHE A 259 9.28 -7.62 -7.53
N VAL A 260 8.88 -7.74 -8.79
CA VAL A 260 9.82 -8.07 -9.86
C VAL A 260 9.82 -6.96 -10.88
N VAL A 261 11.01 -6.41 -11.11
CA VAL A 261 11.22 -5.32 -12.06
C VAL A 261 12.01 -5.81 -13.26
N THR A 262 11.72 -5.23 -14.42
CA THR A 262 12.53 -5.40 -15.63
C THR A 262 13.60 -4.32 -15.64
N THR A 263 14.85 -4.74 -15.78
CA THR A 263 16.03 -3.88 -15.93
C THR A 263 16.67 -4.13 -17.30
N PRO A 264 17.62 -3.29 -17.75
CA PRO A 264 18.41 -3.58 -18.95
C PRO A 264 19.18 -4.91 -18.91
N ARG A 265 19.41 -5.50 -17.72
CA ARG A 265 20.12 -6.77 -17.53
C ARG A 265 19.19 -7.98 -17.43
N GLY A 266 17.87 -7.77 -17.43
CA GLY A 266 16.86 -8.81 -17.21
C GLY A 266 15.98 -8.52 -16.00
N GLU A 267 15.34 -9.56 -15.46
CA GLU A 267 14.47 -9.42 -14.28
C GLU A 267 15.28 -9.39 -12.98
N ALA A 268 14.90 -8.48 -12.07
CA ALA A 268 15.39 -8.43 -10.70
C ALA A 268 14.21 -8.62 -9.74
N SER A 269 14.41 -9.46 -8.72
CA SER A 269 13.41 -9.73 -7.67
C SER A 269 13.76 -8.99 -6.39
N LEU A 270 12.81 -8.20 -5.89
CA LEU A 270 12.93 -7.32 -4.74
C LEU A 270 11.97 -7.82 -3.67
N ARG A 271 12.51 -8.41 -2.59
CA ARG A 271 11.72 -8.91 -1.47
C ARG A 271 11.74 -7.89 -0.33
N VAL A 272 10.57 -7.34 -0.01
CA VAL A 272 10.37 -6.49 1.16
C VAL A 272 10.02 -7.36 2.35
N LYS A 273 10.67 -7.10 3.48
CA LYS A 273 10.25 -7.60 4.80
C LYS A 273 9.65 -6.41 5.54
N TRP A 274 8.39 -6.53 5.91
CA TRP A 274 7.64 -5.54 6.67
C TRP A 274 7.75 -5.80 8.17
#